data_AF-A0A1P8WKQ6-F1
#
_entry.id   AF-A0A1P8WKQ6-F1
#
_cell.length_a   1.000
_cell.length_b   1.000
_cell.length_c   1.000
_cell.angle_alpha   90.00
_cell.angle_beta   90.00
_cell.angle_gamma   90.00
#
_symmetry.space_group_name_H-M   'P 1'
#
loop_
_entity.id
_entity.type
_entity.pdbx_description
1 polymer ?
#
loop_
_entity_poly.entity_id
_entity_poly.type
_entity_poly.pdbx_seq_one_letter_code
_entity_poly.pdbx_strand_id
1 'polypeptide(L)' 'MKLTDFYNTVSRRVDTDKTSISVADTKRVLSEAFLELANMDAAEFADTVAKGLAQAKKKQARS' A
#
# COMPACT_ATOMS: atom_id res chain seq x y z
N MET A 1 6.62 -0.66 13.76
CA MET A 1 5.59 -1.53 13.15
C MET A 1 6.30 -2.66 12.43
N LYS A 2 5.95 -3.93 12.68
CA LYS A 2 6.51 -5.04 11.88
C LYS A 2 5.79 -5.11 10.52
N LEU A 3 6.41 -5.74 9.52
CA LEU A 3 5.82 -5.88 8.18
C LEU A 3 4.43 -6.56 8.23
N THR A 4 4.27 -7.56 9.09
CA THR A 4 2.99 -8.23 9.33
C THR A 4 1.93 -7.29 9.93
N ASP A 5 2.33 -6.40 10.85
CA ASP A 5 1.43 -5.42 11.45
C ASP A 5 0.97 -4.37 10.43
N PHE A 6 1.87 -4.00 9.50
CA PHE A 6 1.53 -3.14 8.37
C PHE A 6 0.47 -3.80 7.48
N TYR A 7 0.69 -5.06 7.08
CA TYR A 7 -0.28 -5.81 6.27
C TYR A 7 -1.64 -5.92 6.94
N ASN A 8 -1.67 -6.25 8.24
CA ASN A 8 -2.92 -6.35 8.99
C ASN A 8 -3.63 -4.99 9.16
N THR A 9 -2.86 -3.89 9.22
CA THR A 9 -3.44 -2.54 9.29
C THR A 9 -4.07 -2.14 7.97
N VAL A 10 -3.41 -2.45 6.86
CA VAL A 10 -3.94 -2.20 5.51
C VAL A 10 -5.18 -3.06 5.27
N SER A 11 -5.17 -4.34 5.64
CA SER A 11 -6.32 -5.24 5.42
C SER A 11 -7.61 -4.78 6.11
N ARG A 12 -7.50 -4.01 7.20
CA ARG A 12 -8.66 -3.42 7.90
C ARG A 12 -9.24 -2.17 7.23
N ARG A 13 -8.56 -1.65 6.21
CA ARG A 13 -8.88 -0.36 5.54
C ARG A 13 -9.15 -0.50 4.04
N VAL A 14 -8.95 -1.69 3.48
CA VAL A 14 -9.12 -1.96 2.04
C VAL A 14 -10.55 -2.31 1.68
N ASP A 15 -11.36 -2.75 2.65
CA ASP A 15 -12.77 -2.97 2.43
C ASP A 15 -13.46 -1.66 2.03
N THR A 16 -14.30 -1.76 1.02
CA THR A 16 -15.19 -0.69 0.56
C THR A 16 -16.63 -1.20 0.61
N ASP A 17 -17.59 -0.29 0.54
CA ASP A 17 -19.02 -0.64 0.52
C ASP A 17 -19.41 -1.63 -0.59
N LYS A 18 -18.57 -1.77 -1.63
CA LYS A 18 -18.83 -2.61 -2.81
C LYS A 18 -17.87 -3.78 -2.96
N THR A 19 -16.79 -3.85 -2.18
CA THR A 19 -15.75 -4.87 -2.35
C THR A 19 -15.07 -5.12 -1.03
N SER A 20 -15.12 -6.37 -0.57
CA SER A 20 -14.33 -6.84 0.57
C SER A 20 -13.13 -7.64 0.06
N ILE A 21 -11.96 -7.37 0.62
CA ILE A 21 -10.72 -8.07 0.30
C ILE A 21 -10.26 -8.83 1.53
N SER A 22 -9.99 -10.14 1.37
CA SER A 22 -9.51 -10.95 2.48
C SER A 22 -8.13 -10.49 2.97
N VAL A 23 -7.81 -10.77 4.23
CA VAL A 23 -6.47 -10.49 4.79
C VAL A 23 -5.37 -11.22 4.01
N ALA A 24 -5.65 -12.43 3.51
CA ALA A 24 -4.72 -13.21 2.71
C ALA A 24 -4.43 -12.53 1.36
N ASP A 25 -5.47 -12.03 0.69
CA ASP A 25 -5.31 -11.38 -0.60
C ASP A 25 -4.65 -10.00 -0.46
N THR A 26 -4.98 -9.27 0.61
CA THR A 26 -4.27 -8.02 0.93
C THR A 26 -2.76 -8.25 1.08
N LYS A 27 -2.36 -9.31 1.79
CA LYS A 27 -0.95 -9.67 1.97
C LYS A 27 -0.27 -10.01 0.64
N ARG A 28 -0.95 -10.75 -0.24
CA ARG A 28 -0.44 -11.07 -1.58
C ARG A 28 -0.21 -9.81 -2.41
N VAL A 29 -1.21 -8.93 -2.50
CA VAL A 29 -1.11 -7.68 -3.27
C VAL A 29 0.02 -6.79 -2.76
N LEU A 30 0.17 -6.66 -1.43
CA LEU A 30 1.25 -5.87 -0.86
C LEU A 30 2.62 -6.51 -1.10
N SER A 31 2.71 -7.85 -1.11
CA SER A 31 3.96 -8.55 -1.45
C SER A 31 4.38 -8.23 -2.89
N GLU A 32 3.46 -8.35 -3.86
CA GLU A 32 3.74 -8.01 -5.27
C GLU A 32 4.12 -6.54 -5.43
N ALA A 33 3.47 -5.63 -4.72
CA ALA A 33 3.82 -4.21 -4.75
C ALA A 33 5.25 -3.95 -4.25
N PHE A 34 5.70 -4.65 -3.19
CA PHE A 34 7.07 -4.53 -2.72
C PHE A 34 8.09 -5.18 -3.64
N LEU A 35 7.74 -6.28 -4.33
CA LEU A 35 8.59 -6.87 -5.36
C LEU A 35 8.79 -5.91 -6.53
N GLU A 36 7.72 -5.25 -6.99
CA GLU A 36 7.81 -4.25 -8.05
C GLU A 36 8.69 -3.07 -7.64
N LEU A 37 8.50 -2.56 -6.42
CA LEU A 37 9.36 -1.50 -5.87
C LEU A 37 10.83 -1.93 -5.76
N ALA A 38 11.11 -3.21 -5.51
CA ALA A 38 12.46 -3.74 -5.42
C ALA A 38 13.15 -3.90 -6.79
N ASN A 39 12.37 -3.96 -7.88
CA ASN A 39 12.88 -4.03 -9.24
C ASN A 39 13.25 -2.65 -9.82
N MET A 40 12.84 -1.56 -9.17
CA MET A 40 13.14 -0.19 -9.59
C MET A 40 14.56 0.23 -9.21
N ASP A 41 15.13 1.15 -9.99
CA ASP A 41 16.33 1.85 -9.53
C ASP A 41 16.01 2.83 -8.38
N ALA A 42 17.06 3.31 -7.69
CA ALA A 42 16.89 4.14 -6.50
C ALA A 42 16.16 5.47 -6.78
N ALA A 43 16.34 6.07 -7.96
CA ALA A 43 15.71 7.33 -8.32
C ALA A 43 14.23 7.12 -8.63
N GLU A 44 13.91 6.09 -9.41
CA GLU A 44 12.54 5.70 -9.74
C GLU A 44 11.74 5.27 -8.50
N PHE A 45 12.37 4.49 -7.61
CA PHE A 45 11.79 4.12 -6.32
C PHE A 45 11.43 5.36 -5.49
N ALA A 46 12.37 6.30 -5.34
CA ALA A 46 12.17 7.49 -4.53
C ALA A 46 11.04 8.37 -5.09
N ASP A 47 10.99 8.56 -6.41
CA ASP A 47 9.94 9.33 -7.08
C ASP A 47 8.56 8.65 -6.95
N THR A 48 8.50 7.33 -7.16
CA THR A 48 7.26 6.55 -7.05
C THR A 48 6.69 6.59 -5.64
N VAL A 49 7.53 6.37 -4.62
CA VAL A 49 7.11 6.45 -3.21
C VAL A 49 6.68 7.87 -2.85
N ALA A 50 7.41 8.90 -3.28
CA ALA A 50 7.05 10.30 -3.03
C ALA A 50 5.67 10.65 -3.63
N LYS A 51 5.40 10.24 -4.88
CA LYS A 51 4.10 10.41 -5.53
C LYS A 51 2.99 9.66 -4.79
N GLY A 52 3.24 8.42 -4.40
CA GLY A 52 2.29 7.62 -3.60
C GLY A 52 1.91 8.30 -2.28
N LEU A 53 2.90 8.82 -1.55
CA LEU A 53 2.68 9.56 -0.30
C LEU A 53 1.92 10.87 -0.53
N ALA A 54 2.23 11.62 -1.59
CA ALA A 54 1.50 12.84 -1.93
C ALA A 54 0.02 12.57 -2.19
N GLN A 55 -0.32 11.47 -2.88
CA GLN A 55 -1.71 11.05 -3.09
C GLN A 55 -2.37 10.64 -1.78
N ALA A 56 -1.69 9.88 -0.93
CA ALA A 56 -2.20 9.47 0.37
C ALA A 56 -2.52 10.67 1.29
N LYS A 57 -1.63 11.69 1.31
CA LYS A 57 -1.87 12.94 2.05
C LYS A 57 -3.10 13.69 1.53
N LYS A 58 -3.29 13.76 0.21
CA LYS A 58 -4.50 14.35 -0.37
C LYS A 58 -5.77 13.61 0.04
N LYS A 59 -5.72 12.28 0.12
CA LYS A 59 -6.85 11.46 0.61
C LYS A 59 -7.14 11.74 2.08
N GLN A 60 -6.11 11.79 2.93
CA GLN A 60 -6.26 12.13 4.36
C GLN A 60 -6.84 13.53 4.58
N ALA A 61 -6.49 14.51 3.75
CA ALA A 61 -7.03 15.86 3.86
C ALA A 61 -8.53 15.95 3.47
N ARG A 62 -9.08 14.91 2.84
CA ARG A 62 -10.48 14.83 2.38
C ARG A 62 -11.36 13.92 3.26
N SER A 63 -10.77 13.19 4.19
CA SER A 63 -11.43 12.25 5.10
C SER A 63 -11.57 12.86 6.49
#